data_AF-A0AA35WTQ1-F1
#
_entry.id   AF-A0AA35WTQ1-F1
#
_cell.length_a   1.000
_cell.length_b   1.000
_cell.length_c   1.000
_cell.angle_alpha   90.00
_cell.angle_beta   90.00
_cell.angle_gamma   90.00
#
_symmetry.space_group_name_H-M   'P 1'
#
loop_
_entity.id
_entity.type
_entity.pdbx_description
1 polymer ?
#
loop_
_entity_poly.entity_id
_entity_poly.type
_entity_poly.pdbx_seq_one_letter_code
_entity_poly.pdbx_strand_id
1 'polypeptide(L)'
;MVMSRSLQCLAMKGSTRQNQNLNLWSGNSIHLPLPVLGLGRITGRSQQLSGPRPGRFTRLCLMVTNSLGLIFPLAAAYTYYKSLCQDETQKRKGIYAKRKTQCRRRERVVRRRAEREAQFNKMSFSEADRVKWRKIFVTEFMSSDESGEEDGRAVFMVKKLRWRSERVSSFFERLDTARASRKTEQASRQTKPRIYSDLISSRPAPVGFPAGQ
;
A
#
# COMPACT_ATOMS: atom_id res chain seq x y z
N MET A 1 -7.35 -65.35 17.89
CA MET A 1 -6.18 -64.44 17.98
C MET A 1 -5.67 -64.18 16.58
N VAL A 2 -5.98 -63.02 16.01
CA VAL A 2 -5.56 -62.63 14.65
C VAL A 2 -4.36 -61.71 14.80
N MET A 3 -3.20 -62.16 14.35
CA MET A 3 -2.00 -61.34 14.20
C MET A 3 -1.48 -61.42 12.77
N SER A 4 -0.79 -60.36 12.39
CA SER A 4 0.03 -60.20 11.19
C SER A 4 -0.66 -59.60 9.95
N ARG A 5 -0.68 -58.27 9.89
CA ARG A 5 -0.62 -57.52 8.63
C ARG A 5 0.75 -56.86 8.54
N SER A 6 1.64 -57.50 7.80
CA SER A 6 2.85 -56.92 7.22
C SER A 6 2.54 -56.65 5.74
N LEU A 7 2.69 -55.41 5.31
CA LEU A 7 3.58 -55.00 4.23
C LEU A 7 3.36 -53.51 3.93
N GLN A 8 4.43 -52.76 4.13
CA GLN A 8 4.57 -51.34 3.89
C GLN A 8 4.73 -51.09 2.38
N CYS A 9 3.89 -50.25 1.80
CA CYS A 9 4.15 -49.65 0.49
C CYS A 9 5.07 -48.44 0.65
N LEU A 10 6.29 -48.57 0.11
CA LEU A 10 7.11 -47.43 -0.30
C LEU A 10 6.41 -46.70 -1.46
N ALA A 11 6.26 -45.38 -1.35
CA ALA A 11 6.13 -44.52 -2.52
C ALA A 11 6.94 -43.24 -2.27
N MET A 12 7.89 -43.00 -3.18
CA MET A 12 8.92 -42.00 -3.08
C MET A 12 8.43 -40.57 -3.32
N LYS A 13 9.17 -39.65 -2.73
CA LYS A 13 9.17 -38.20 -2.94
C LYS A 13 9.36 -37.85 -4.43
N GLY A 14 8.53 -36.93 -4.93
CA GLY A 14 8.71 -36.25 -6.21
C GLY A 14 8.20 -34.82 -6.11
N SER A 15 9.11 -33.87 -5.87
CA SER A 15 8.86 -32.43 -5.75
C SER A 15 9.09 -31.76 -7.10
N THR A 16 8.02 -31.29 -7.74
CA THR A 16 8.09 -30.35 -8.87
C THR A 16 6.87 -29.43 -8.85
N ARG A 17 6.99 -28.29 -8.13
CA ARG A 17 6.05 -27.17 -8.27
C ARG A 17 6.39 -26.39 -9.53
N GLN A 18 5.62 -26.63 -10.59
CA GLN A 18 5.59 -25.74 -11.75
C GLN A 18 4.94 -24.40 -11.38
N ASN A 19 5.71 -23.35 -11.64
CA ASN A 19 5.29 -21.95 -11.61
C ASN A 19 4.49 -21.66 -12.88
N GLN A 20 3.18 -21.49 -12.76
CA GLN A 20 2.36 -20.85 -13.78
C GLN A 20 1.44 -19.84 -13.10
N ASN A 21 1.77 -18.55 -13.25
CA ASN A 21 0.79 -17.48 -13.21
C ASN A 21 1.37 -16.28 -13.95
N LEU A 22 1.27 -16.35 -15.27
CA LEU A 22 1.40 -15.23 -16.18
C LEU A 22 0.00 -14.70 -16.50
N ASN A 23 -0.13 -13.38 -16.39
CA ASN A 23 -1.01 -12.50 -17.18
C ASN A 23 -2.52 -12.60 -16.98
N LEU A 24 -3.06 -11.63 -16.25
CA LEU A 24 -4.36 -10.99 -16.53
C LEU A 24 -4.41 -9.62 -15.85
N TRP A 25 -3.79 -8.62 -16.47
CA TRP A 25 -4.10 -7.20 -16.25
C TRP A 25 -4.80 -6.70 -17.51
N SER A 26 -6.13 -6.83 -17.53
CA SER A 26 -6.99 -6.09 -18.45
C SER A 26 -7.15 -4.66 -17.94
N GLY A 27 -6.95 -3.71 -18.85
CA GLY A 27 -6.96 -2.28 -18.56
C GLY A 27 -8.37 -1.77 -18.24
N ASN A 28 -8.43 -0.84 -17.28
CA ASN A 28 -9.54 0.08 -17.15
C ASN A 28 -9.01 1.50 -17.37
N SER A 29 -9.46 2.11 -18.46
CA SER A 29 -9.31 3.53 -18.78
C SER A 29 -9.85 4.39 -17.64
N ILE A 30 -8.99 5.26 -17.11
CA ILE A 30 -9.41 6.38 -16.28
C ILE A 30 -9.01 7.65 -17.04
N HIS A 31 -10.02 8.37 -17.54
CA HIS A 31 -9.91 9.75 -17.99
C HIS A 31 -9.36 10.62 -16.84
N LEU A 32 -8.25 11.31 -17.08
CA LEU A 32 -7.77 12.40 -16.22
C LEU A 32 -7.67 13.70 -17.03
N PRO A 33 -8.01 14.86 -16.43
CA PRO A 33 -8.08 16.14 -17.12
C PRO A 33 -6.68 16.77 -17.31
N LEU A 34 -6.54 17.51 -18.40
CA LEU A 34 -5.36 18.24 -18.85
C LEU A 34 -4.89 19.29 -17.82
N PRO A 35 -3.57 19.44 -17.56
CA PRO A 35 -3.05 20.59 -16.83
C PRO A 35 -2.79 21.79 -17.77
N VAL A 36 -3.32 22.95 -17.39
CA VAL A 36 -3.01 24.27 -17.95
C VAL A 36 -1.59 24.65 -17.55
N LEU A 37 -0.70 24.82 -18.53
CA LEU A 37 0.68 25.28 -18.33
C LEU A 37 0.71 26.81 -18.16
N GLY A 38 1.01 27.27 -16.95
CA GLY A 38 1.41 28.65 -16.68
C GLY A 38 2.88 28.88 -17.02
N LEU A 39 3.15 29.85 -17.88
CA LEU A 39 4.47 30.38 -18.21
C LEU A 39 5.06 31.13 -16.99
N GLY A 40 6.15 30.63 -16.43
CA GLY A 40 6.93 31.30 -15.38
C GLY A 40 8.42 31.31 -15.74
N ARG A 41 8.95 32.51 -15.98
CA ARG A 41 10.34 32.79 -16.38
C ARG A 41 11.34 32.34 -15.31
N ILE A 42 12.39 31.62 -15.74
CA ILE A 42 13.59 31.35 -14.92
C ILE A 42 14.67 32.34 -15.34
N THR A 43 15.16 33.14 -14.39
CA THR A 43 16.39 33.93 -14.53
C THR A 43 17.42 33.44 -13.52
N GLY A 44 18.68 33.32 -13.95
CA GLY A 44 19.82 33.56 -13.07
C GLY A 44 20.68 32.38 -12.58
N ARG A 45 21.83 32.23 -13.24
CA ARG A 45 23.18 31.94 -12.68
C ARG A 45 23.53 30.54 -12.14
N SER A 46 24.05 29.77 -13.09
CA SER A 46 25.15 28.80 -13.01
C SER A 46 26.34 29.27 -12.14
N GLN A 47 26.78 28.41 -11.22
CA GLN A 47 28.17 28.30 -10.81
C GLN A 47 28.70 26.92 -11.23
N GLN A 48 29.91 26.95 -11.77
CA GLN A 48 30.63 25.85 -12.41
C GLN A 48 31.09 24.81 -11.38
N LEU A 49 30.77 23.54 -11.63
CA LEU A 49 31.56 22.41 -11.13
C LEU A 49 31.78 21.44 -12.30
N SER A 50 33.06 21.27 -12.61
CA SER A 50 33.62 20.42 -13.66
C SER A 50 33.38 18.94 -13.38
N GLY A 51 32.63 18.29 -14.26
CA GLY A 51 32.46 16.83 -14.34
C GLY A 51 32.66 16.34 -15.78
N PRO A 52 32.94 15.03 -15.98
CA PRO A 52 33.55 14.50 -17.19
C PRO A 52 32.62 14.60 -18.41
N ARG A 53 33.21 14.97 -19.56
CA ARG A 53 32.53 15.15 -20.85
C ARG A 53 31.87 13.84 -21.32
N PRO A 54 30.54 13.76 -21.49
CA PRO A 54 29.94 12.75 -22.35
C PRO A 54 30.20 13.14 -23.81
N GLY A 55 31.15 12.47 -24.45
CA GLY A 55 31.37 12.55 -25.88
C GLY A 55 30.12 12.12 -26.64
N ARG A 56 29.61 13.03 -27.48
CA ARG A 56 28.89 12.76 -28.74
C ARG A 56 27.74 11.71 -28.70
N PHE A 57 26.78 11.87 -27.79
CA PHE A 57 25.47 11.19 -27.94
C PHE A 57 24.23 12.10 -27.78
N THR A 58 24.41 13.40 -27.51
CA THR A 58 23.28 14.28 -27.16
C THR A 58 22.92 15.34 -28.20
N ARG A 59 23.38 15.22 -29.45
CA ARG A 59 23.11 16.26 -30.47
C ARG A 59 22.49 15.78 -31.79
N LEU A 60 21.90 14.59 -31.80
CA LEU A 60 21.20 14.08 -32.99
C LEU A 60 19.90 13.31 -32.67
N CYS A 61 19.13 13.76 -31.67
CA CYS A 61 17.83 13.16 -31.36
C CYS A 61 16.77 14.20 -30.94
N LEU A 62 16.86 15.42 -31.48
CA LEU A 62 15.92 16.51 -31.17
C LEU A 62 15.46 17.26 -32.43
N MET A 63 15.53 16.59 -33.57
CA MET A 63 14.81 17.00 -34.77
C MET A 63 14.27 15.72 -35.41
N VAL A 64 12.97 15.51 -35.20
CA VAL A 64 12.03 14.55 -35.81
C VAL A 64 11.16 14.00 -34.67
N THR A 65 10.12 14.75 -34.33
CA THR A 65 8.74 14.28 -34.47
C THR A 65 7.77 15.22 -33.73
N ASN A 66 6.88 15.82 -34.52
CA ASN A 66 5.51 16.13 -34.09
C ASN A 66 4.76 14.81 -33.82
N SER A 67 5.16 14.03 -32.82
CA SER A 67 4.44 12.82 -32.42
C SER A 67 4.41 12.69 -30.89
N LEU A 68 3.34 13.23 -30.30
CA LEU A 68 3.01 13.04 -28.89
C LEU A 68 2.83 11.55 -28.49
N GLY A 69 2.85 10.62 -29.44
CA GLY A 69 2.71 9.18 -29.22
C GLY A 69 3.97 8.44 -28.75
N LEU A 70 5.19 8.98 -28.93
CA LEU A 70 6.44 8.29 -28.57
C LEU A 70 7.11 8.79 -27.28
N ILE A 71 6.68 9.93 -26.74
CA ILE A 71 7.26 10.51 -25.51
C ILE A 71 6.83 9.71 -24.27
N PHE A 72 5.57 9.29 -24.21
CA PHE A 72 5.03 8.50 -23.10
C PHE A 72 5.73 7.14 -22.88
N PRO A 73 5.96 6.30 -23.92
CA PRO A 73 6.62 5.01 -23.71
C PRO A 73 8.08 5.14 -23.27
N LEU A 74 8.83 6.14 -23.76
CA LEU A 74 10.21 6.37 -23.34
C LEU A 74 10.29 6.84 -21.88
N ALA A 75 9.39 7.73 -21.45
CA ALA A 75 9.31 8.16 -20.05
C ALA A 75 8.94 6.98 -19.13
N ALA A 76 7.99 6.13 -19.53
CA ALA A 76 7.63 4.93 -18.79
C ALA A 76 8.81 3.95 -18.67
N ALA A 77 9.52 3.67 -19.77
CA ALA A 77 10.70 2.81 -19.78
C ALA A 77 11.81 3.34 -18.85
N TYR A 78 12.07 4.66 -18.88
CA TYR A 78 13.05 5.29 -18.00
C TYR A 78 12.68 5.19 -16.52
N THR A 79 11.43 5.48 -16.17
CA THR A 79 10.96 5.36 -14.77
C THR A 79 11.03 3.91 -14.26
N TYR A 80 10.68 2.94 -15.11
CA TYR A 80 10.80 1.52 -14.82
C TYR A 80 12.26 1.12 -14.56
N TYR A 81 13.18 1.47 -15.46
CA TYR A 81 14.61 1.19 -15.30
C TYR A 81 15.18 1.84 -14.02
N LYS A 82 14.83 3.10 -13.76
CA LYS A 82 15.21 3.80 -12.52
C LYS A 82 14.70 3.07 -11.27
N SER A 83 13.48 2.55 -11.30
CA SER A 83 12.92 1.76 -10.20
C SER A 83 13.70 0.45 -9.99
N LEU A 84 14.10 -0.25 -11.06
CA LEU A 84 14.90 -1.46 -10.97
C LEU A 84 16.27 -1.19 -10.34
N CYS A 85 17.00 -0.18 -10.82
CA CYS A 85 18.32 0.17 -10.26
C CYS A 85 18.23 0.57 -8.79
N GLN A 86 17.16 1.29 -8.39
CA GLN A 86 16.92 1.62 -6.99
C GLN A 86 16.67 0.37 -6.13
N ASP A 87 15.85 -0.56 -6.62
CA ASP A 87 15.56 -1.81 -5.92
C ASP A 87 16.82 -2.66 -5.75
N GLU A 88 17.66 -2.80 -6.78
CA GLU A 88 18.95 -3.48 -6.69
C GLU A 88 19.89 -2.81 -5.69
N THR A 89 20.00 -1.48 -5.74
CA THR A 89 20.81 -0.72 -4.78
C THR A 89 20.34 -0.96 -3.35
N GLN A 90 19.04 -1.07 -3.12
CA GLN A 90 18.47 -1.34 -1.80
C GLN A 90 18.65 -2.78 -1.36
N LYS A 91 18.63 -3.74 -2.29
CA LYS A 91 18.97 -5.14 -2.02
C LYS A 91 20.44 -5.25 -1.61
N ARG A 92 21.34 -4.60 -2.34
CA ARG A 92 22.78 -4.53 -1.99
C ARG A 92 23.01 -3.91 -0.61
N LYS A 93 22.23 -2.89 -0.26
CA LYS A 93 22.27 -2.25 1.08
C LYS A 93 21.54 -3.05 2.18
N GLY A 94 20.90 -4.17 1.88
CA GLY A 94 20.14 -4.98 2.86
C GLY A 94 18.84 -4.32 3.39
N ILE A 95 18.46 -3.13 2.91
CA ILE A 95 17.31 -2.36 3.43
C ILE A 95 15.99 -2.66 2.71
N TYR A 96 16.03 -3.42 1.61
CA TYR A 96 14.89 -3.67 0.73
C TYR A 96 13.69 -4.31 1.47
N ALA A 97 13.94 -5.34 2.28
CA ALA A 97 12.87 -6.03 3.01
C ALA A 97 12.14 -5.10 3.99
N LYS A 98 12.88 -4.30 4.76
CA LYS A 98 12.35 -3.30 5.69
C LYS A 98 11.49 -2.27 4.96
N ARG A 99 12.00 -1.71 3.85
CA ARG A 99 11.27 -0.73 3.03
C ARG A 99 9.99 -1.33 2.46
N LYS A 100 10.05 -2.54 1.90
CA LYS A 100 8.88 -3.25 1.33
C LYS A 100 7.79 -3.45 2.38
N THR A 101 8.16 -3.87 3.59
CA THR A 101 7.22 -4.01 4.71
C THR A 101 6.62 -2.66 5.12
N GLN A 102 7.43 -1.60 5.19
CA GLN A 102 6.97 -0.25 5.49
C GLN A 102 5.99 0.29 4.44
N CYS A 103 6.27 0.10 3.14
CA CYS A 103 5.36 0.49 2.06
C CYS A 103 4.01 -0.22 2.19
N ARG A 104 4.01 -1.55 2.33
CA ARG A 104 2.79 -2.34 2.53
C ARG A 104 1.99 -1.88 3.75
N ARG A 105 2.67 -1.55 4.86
CA ARG A 105 2.03 -1.02 6.07
C ARG A 105 1.38 0.33 5.82
N ARG A 106 2.06 1.26 5.13
CA ARG A 106 1.51 2.57 4.77
C ARG A 106 0.29 2.43 3.85
N GLU A 107 0.39 1.59 2.82
CA GLU A 107 -0.72 1.30 1.90
C GLU A 107 -1.95 0.75 2.64
N ARG A 108 -1.77 -0.19 3.58
CA ARG A 108 -2.87 -0.71 4.41
C ARG A 108 -3.56 0.39 5.20
N VAL A 109 -2.79 1.29 5.81
CA VAL A 109 -3.31 2.42 6.60
C VAL A 109 -4.10 3.39 5.73
N VAL A 110 -3.55 3.77 4.57
CA VAL A 110 -4.22 4.66 3.61
C VAL A 110 -5.51 4.03 3.08
N ARG A 111 -5.45 2.76 2.67
CA ARG A 111 -6.63 2.02 2.22
C ARG A 111 -7.70 1.96 3.30
N ARG A 112 -7.33 1.66 4.54
CA ARG A 112 -8.29 1.59 5.66
C ARG A 112 -8.96 2.93 5.94
N ARG A 113 -8.19 4.02 5.90
CA ARG A 113 -8.74 5.38 6.02
C ARG A 113 -9.79 5.62 4.93
N ALA A 114 -9.45 5.38 3.67
CA ALA A 114 -10.36 5.58 2.54
C ALA A 114 -11.62 4.70 2.65
N GLU A 115 -11.46 3.45 3.07
CA GLU A 115 -12.59 2.53 3.29
C GLU A 115 -13.56 3.04 4.38
N ARG A 116 -13.03 3.56 5.49
CA ARG A 116 -13.84 4.10 6.57
C ARG A 116 -14.48 5.44 6.20
N GLU A 117 -13.77 6.29 5.48
CA GLU A 117 -14.30 7.56 4.97
C GLU A 117 -15.45 7.32 3.98
N ALA A 118 -15.29 6.35 3.07
CA ALA A 118 -16.36 5.94 2.17
C ALA A 118 -17.57 5.39 2.93
N GLN A 119 -17.37 4.64 4.01
CA GLN A 119 -18.47 4.13 4.84
C GLN A 119 -19.15 5.25 5.63
N PHE A 120 -18.37 6.19 6.17
CA PHE A 120 -18.87 7.35 6.89
C PHE A 120 -19.77 8.22 6.01
N ASN A 121 -19.39 8.45 4.76
CA ASN A 121 -20.20 9.21 3.79
C ASN A 121 -21.53 8.50 3.44
N LYS A 122 -21.62 7.17 3.61
CA LYS A 122 -22.84 6.39 3.39
C LYS A 122 -23.78 6.37 4.59
N MET A 123 -23.30 6.77 5.77
CA MET A 123 -24.10 6.76 6.99
C MET A 123 -24.75 8.12 7.23
N SER A 124 -25.95 8.10 7.82
CA SER A 124 -26.63 9.31 8.28
C SER A 124 -26.00 9.77 9.60
N PHE A 125 -25.54 11.01 9.61
CA PHE A 125 -25.01 11.70 10.79
C PHE A 125 -25.53 13.13 10.78
N SER A 126 -25.73 13.72 11.96
CA SER A 126 -25.96 15.16 12.09
C SER A 126 -24.77 15.93 11.52
N GLU A 127 -25.01 17.12 10.96
CA GLU A 127 -23.94 17.94 10.37
C GLU A 127 -22.88 18.33 11.41
N ALA A 128 -23.30 18.60 12.66
CA ALA A 128 -22.39 18.86 13.77
C ALA A 128 -21.46 17.66 14.05
N ASP A 129 -22.02 16.44 14.04
CA ASP A 129 -21.25 15.22 14.18
C ASP A 129 -20.34 14.98 12.97
N ARG A 130 -20.79 15.33 11.77
CA ARG A 130 -19.98 15.20 10.56
C ARG A 130 -18.71 16.03 10.65
N VAL A 131 -18.84 17.30 11.03
CA VAL A 131 -17.71 18.22 11.21
C VAL A 131 -16.75 17.68 12.28
N LYS A 132 -17.29 17.17 13.40
CA LYS A 132 -16.49 16.58 14.48
C LYS A 132 -15.70 15.36 14.02
N TRP A 133 -16.37 14.39 13.42
CA TRP A 133 -15.74 13.13 13.02
C TRP A 133 -14.86 13.27 11.78
N ARG A 134 -15.08 14.25 10.91
CA ARG A 134 -14.20 14.51 9.77
C ARG A 134 -12.75 14.79 10.19
N LYS A 135 -12.56 15.45 11.34
CA LYS A 135 -11.23 15.76 11.89
C LYS A 135 -10.40 14.53 12.27
N ILE A 136 -11.03 13.39 12.54
CA ILE A 136 -10.32 12.15 12.94
C ILE A 136 -9.97 11.25 11.75
N PHE A 137 -10.41 11.57 10.53
CA PHE A 137 -10.04 10.83 9.31
C PHE A 137 -8.65 11.25 8.80
N VAL A 138 -7.65 11.08 9.66
CA VAL A 138 -6.22 11.28 9.33
C VAL A 138 -5.49 9.95 9.52
N THR A 139 -4.39 9.76 8.81
CA THR A 139 -3.61 8.50 8.83
C THR A 139 -3.03 8.15 10.20
N GLU A 140 -2.89 9.15 11.06
CA GLU A 140 -2.38 9.11 12.42
C GLU A 140 -3.35 8.38 13.35
N PHE A 141 -4.67 8.56 13.13
CA PHE A 141 -5.73 7.92 13.91
C PHE A 141 -6.00 6.46 13.52
N MET A 142 -5.46 6.02 12.38
CA MET A 142 -5.60 4.64 11.93
C MET A 142 -4.68 3.71 12.72
N SER A 143 -5.24 2.63 13.25
CA SER A 143 -4.43 1.58 13.88
C SER A 143 -3.55 0.90 12.84
N SER A 144 -2.37 0.47 13.28
CA SER A 144 -1.43 -0.24 12.43
C SER A 144 -1.86 -1.70 12.30
N ASP A 145 -2.01 -2.17 11.07
CA ASP A 145 -2.18 -3.59 10.76
C ASP A 145 -0.82 -4.18 10.44
N GLU A 146 -0.37 -5.14 11.24
CA GLU A 146 0.78 -5.99 10.93
C GLU A 146 0.31 -7.31 10.31
N SER A 147 1.14 -7.91 9.47
CA SER A 147 0.86 -9.26 8.97
C SER A 147 1.27 -10.26 10.04
N GLY A 148 0.33 -11.10 10.48
CA GLY A 148 0.56 -12.16 11.44
C GLY A 148 0.00 -13.48 10.93
N GLU A 149 0.17 -14.50 11.74
CA GLU A 149 -0.36 -15.84 11.53
C GLU A 149 -0.97 -16.30 12.85
N GLU A 150 -2.18 -16.83 12.78
CA GLU A 150 -2.92 -17.39 13.92
C GLU A 150 -3.56 -18.69 13.44
N ASP A 151 -3.29 -19.79 14.15
CA ASP A 151 -3.72 -21.14 13.80
C ASP A 151 -3.40 -21.55 12.35
N GLY A 152 -2.22 -21.17 11.85
CA GLY A 152 -1.78 -21.47 10.47
C GLY A 152 -2.48 -20.64 9.39
N ARG A 153 -3.30 -19.64 9.78
CA ARG A 153 -4.02 -18.77 8.87
C ARG A 153 -3.42 -17.37 8.88
N ALA A 154 -3.28 -16.79 7.69
CA ALA A 154 -2.77 -15.43 7.56
C ALA A 154 -3.79 -14.39 8.07
N VAL A 155 -3.45 -13.70 9.15
CA VAL A 155 -4.31 -12.70 9.80
C VAL A 155 -3.67 -11.31 9.79
N PHE A 156 -4.49 -10.28 10.01
CA PHE A 156 -4.00 -8.93 10.29
C PHE A 156 -4.07 -8.66 11.79
N MET A 157 -2.91 -8.49 12.41
CA MET A 157 -2.79 -8.11 13.81
C MET A 157 -2.93 -6.60 13.95
N VAL A 158 -3.97 -6.15 14.62
CA VAL A 158 -4.29 -4.73 14.80
C VAL A 158 -3.71 -4.25 16.13
N LYS A 159 -2.71 -3.38 16.08
CA LYS A 159 -2.13 -2.75 17.30
C LYS A 159 -2.99 -1.56 17.74
N LYS A 160 -3.39 -1.54 19.02
CA LYS A 160 -4.17 -0.44 19.60
C LYS A 160 -3.31 0.82 19.75
N LEU A 161 -3.89 1.99 19.52
CA LEU A 161 -3.21 3.28 19.73
C LEU A 161 -3.46 3.73 21.18
N ARG A 162 -2.40 3.89 21.98
CA ARG A 162 -2.52 4.21 23.42
C ARG A 162 -3.28 5.52 23.69
N TRP A 163 -3.00 6.55 22.91
CA TRP A 163 -3.58 7.88 23.06
C TRP A 163 -4.98 8.02 22.45
N ARG A 164 -5.48 7.00 21.74
CA ARG A 164 -6.77 7.08 21.06
C ARG A 164 -7.87 6.73 22.05
N SER A 165 -8.72 7.70 22.36
CA SER A 165 -9.89 7.48 23.22
C SER A 165 -10.76 6.30 22.76
N GLU A 166 -11.39 5.65 23.73
CA GLU A 166 -12.32 4.54 23.48
C GLU A 166 -13.49 4.98 22.61
N ARG A 167 -14.01 6.19 22.80
CA ARG A 167 -15.08 6.79 21.98
C ARG A 167 -14.72 6.85 20.48
N VAL A 168 -13.47 7.14 20.14
CA VAL A 168 -13.01 7.14 18.74
C VAL A 168 -12.83 5.70 18.24
N SER A 169 -12.35 4.80 19.09
CA SER A 169 -12.20 3.38 18.75
C SER A 169 -13.55 2.73 18.46
N SER A 170 -14.55 2.92 19.31
CA SER A 170 -15.91 2.40 19.13
C SER A 170 -16.60 2.99 17.89
N PHE A 171 -16.35 4.27 17.58
CA PHE A 171 -16.81 4.88 16.33
C PHE A 171 -16.23 4.16 15.10
N PHE A 172 -14.92 3.90 15.08
CA PHE A 172 -14.30 3.16 13.97
C PHE A 172 -14.76 1.71 13.88
N GLU A 173 -14.97 1.04 15.02
CA GLU A 173 -15.55 -0.30 15.05
C GLU A 173 -16.95 -0.31 14.45
N ARG A 174 -17.78 0.70 14.78
CA ARG A 174 -19.11 0.84 14.19
C ARG A 174 -19.08 0.97 12.67
N LEU A 175 -18.12 1.73 12.13
CA LEU A 175 -17.91 1.83 10.68
C LEU A 175 -17.43 0.50 10.08
N ASP A 176 -16.48 -0.17 10.73
CA ASP A 176 -15.94 -1.45 10.26
C ASP A 176 -17.03 -2.54 10.26
N THR A 177 -17.88 -2.60 11.29
CA THR A 177 -19.04 -3.50 11.37
C THR A 177 -20.08 -3.21 10.29
N ALA A 178 -20.44 -1.94 10.10
CA ALA A 178 -21.39 -1.53 9.05
C ALA A 178 -20.88 -1.81 7.63
N ARG A 179 -19.56 -1.82 7.44
CA ARG A 179 -18.94 -2.25 6.19
C ARG A 179 -18.94 -3.77 6.06
N ALA A 180 -18.61 -4.50 7.13
CA ALA A 180 -18.57 -5.95 7.12
C ALA A 180 -19.94 -6.56 6.79
N SER A 181 -21.03 -6.01 7.35
CA SER A 181 -22.39 -6.47 7.09
C SER A 181 -22.85 -6.29 5.64
N ARG A 182 -22.20 -5.40 4.87
CA ARG A 182 -22.50 -5.14 3.45
C ARG A 182 -21.67 -5.98 2.49
N LYS A 183 -20.74 -6.80 2.98
CA LYS A 183 -19.90 -7.63 2.10
C LYS A 183 -20.71 -8.81 1.58
N THR A 184 -20.48 -9.15 0.32
CA THR A 184 -20.93 -10.43 -0.23
C THR A 184 -20.20 -11.57 0.45
N GLU A 185 -20.80 -12.76 0.46
CA GLU A 185 -20.20 -13.95 1.08
C GLU A 185 -18.84 -14.29 0.45
N GLN A 186 -18.72 -14.20 -0.87
CA GLN A 186 -17.46 -14.38 -1.59
C GLN A 186 -16.39 -13.39 -1.13
N ALA A 187 -16.74 -12.11 -0.99
CA ALA A 187 -15.81 -11.08 -0.51
C ALA A 187 -15.43 -11.29 0.96
N SER A 188 -16.36 -11.83 1.77
CA SER A 188 -16.10 -12.21 3.15
C SER A 188 -15.04 -13.31 3.23
N ARG A 189 -15.20 -14.39 2.44
CA ARG A 189 -14.24 -15.52 2.36
C ARG A 189 -12.84 -15.10 1.91
N GLN A 190 -12.74 -14.13 1.01
CA GLN A 190 -11.45 -13.59 0.54
C GLN A 190 -10.82 -12.57 1.50
N THR A 191 -11.59 -12.02 2.43
CA THR A 191 -11.09 -11.04 3.39
C THR A 191 -10.29 -11.76 4.48
N LYS A 192 -9.01 -11.41 4.64
CA LYS A 192 -8.23 -11.85 5.80
C LYS A 192 -8.84 -11.31 7.11
N PRO A 193 -9.05 -12.17 8.11
CA PRO A 193 -9.59 -11.73 9.39
C PRO A 193 -8.60 -10.78 10.08
N ARG A 194 -9.16 -9.91 10.92
CA ARG A 194 -8.43 -8.93 11.70
C ARG A 194 -8.60 -9.28 13.16
N ILE A 195 -7.48 -9.34 13.88
CA ILE A 195 -7.44 -9.76 15.26
C ILE A 195 -6.76 -8.64 16.04
N TYR A 196 -7.42 -8.18 17.10
CA TYR A 196 -6.90 -7.13 17.95
C TYR A 196 -5.83 -7.74 18.84
N SER A 197 -4.58 -7.35 18.62
CA SER A 197 -3.49 -7.80 19.47
C SER A 197 -3.46 -6.98 20.76
N ASP A 198 -2.99 -7.58 21.84
CA ASP A 198 -2.69 -6.88 23.10
C ASP A 198 -1.51 -5.90 22.96
N LEU A 199 -0.79 -5.98 21.84
CA LEU A 199 0.32 -5.07 21.54
C LEU A 199 -0.18 -3.63 21.33
N ILE A 200 0.42 -2.73 22.10
CA ILE A 200 0.22 -1.29 21.99
C ILE A 200 1.14 -0.74 20.90
N SER A 201 0.60 0.16 20.07
CA SER A 201 1.37 0.85 19.04
C SER A 201 2.20 1.98 19.65
N SER A 202 3.48 2.05 19.28
CA SER A 202 4.41 3.13 19.67
C SER A 202 4.23 4.45 18.90
N ARG A 203 3.13 4.63 18.17
CA ARG A 203 2.93 5.83 17.34
C ARG A 203 2.54 7.01 18.24
N PRO A 204 3.16 8.20 18.07
CA PRO A 204 2.81 9.36 18.85
C PRO A 204 1.41 9.89 18.47
N ALA A 205 0.84 10.70 19.35
CA ALA A 205 -0.38 11.43 19.06
C ALA A 205 -0.12 12.50 17.98
N PRO A 206 -1.06 12.76 17.07
CA PRO A 206 -0.98 13.88 16.15
C PRO A 206 -0.99 15.22 16.90
N VAL A 207 -0.36 16.23 16.31
CA VAL A 207 -0.26 17.58 16.87
C VAL A 207 -1.66 18.12 17.16
N GLY A 208 -1.86 18.67 18.37
CA GLY A 208 -3.14 19.22 18.81
C GLY A 208 -4.11 18.21 19.46
N PHE A 209 -3.71 16.95 19.62
CA PHE A 209 -4.47 15.96 20.38
C PHE A 209 -3.70 15.56 21.65
N PRO A 210 -4.36 15.51 22.82
CA PRO A 210 -3.69 15.10 24.06
C PRO A 210 -3.23 13.65 23.93
N ALA A 211 -1.96 13.41 24.26
CA ALA A 211 -1.35 12.08 24.23
C ALA A 211 -1.76 11.24 25.46
N GLY A 212 -3.07 11.08 25.69
CA GLY A 212 -3.63 10.32 26.81
C GLY A 212 -3.38 10.95 28.19
N GLN A 213 -4.45 11.22 28.91
CA GLN A 213 -4.48 10.99 30.36
C GLN A 213 -4.71 9.50 30.59
#